data_AF-A0A453H417-F1
#
_entry.id   AF-A0A453H417-F1
#
_cell.length_a   1.000
_cell.length_b   1.000
_cell.length_c   1.000
_cell.angle_alpha   90.00
_cell.angle_beta   90.00
_cell.angle_gamma   90.00
#
_symmetry.space_group_name_H-M   'P 1'
#
loop_
_entity.id
_entity.type
_entity.pdbx_description
1 polymer ?
#
loop_
_entity_poly.entity_id
_entity_poly.type
_entity_poly.pdbx_seq_one_letter_code
_entity_poly.pdbx_strand_id
1 'polypeptide(L)'
;ARRGGVDEPFAWESREYLRKLCVGKEVTFRVDYTAPNIGREFGTVYLGDKNVAYLVVAAGWARVKEQGPKGGEPLPNVSELLRLEEVAKQQGLGRWSKEPGAAEDSIRDLPPSAIGELSGFDAKGFAVANKGKSLEAIVEQVRDGSTIRVYLLPSFQFVQIYVAGVQAPSMGRRPPNPTVVAEPEGTTNGTTNGDDSGEAPAPLTTAQRLAASTASTEVPPDRFGREAKHFTETRVLNRDVRIVVEGTDSFSNIIGSVYYPDGDTAKDLSLELVENGLAKYVEWSANMLDVEVKIKLKNAELQAKKEQLRIWTGFKPPVTNSKPIHDQKFTGKVVEVVSGDCIIVADDAAPYGSPSAERRVNLSSIRAPKLGNPRREDNKPDKFARESKEFLRTRLIGKQVTVEMEYSRRISTMDGQNAVPVMNSADTRVLDYGSVFLGSPSPADGDDTSSAPSTGTQPKINVAELLLSRGFAEISKHRDYEERSHYFDALLAAHSRAEKAKKGIHSDKLPPVMHITDLTMVNSKKAKDFLPFLQRNRRHTAVVEYVFSGHRFKLTIPKETCSIAFSLSGVRCPGKDEPYSSEAIALMRRMILQRDVEVWRLLPLCFVHISIFNI
;
A
#
# COMPACT_ATOMS: atom_id res chain seq x y z
N ALA A 1 1.87 -41.27 -2.36
CA ALA A 1 1.08 -42.13 -3.26
C ALA A 1 1.48 -41.99 -4.72
N ARG A 2 1.63 -43.10 -5.47
CA ARG A 2 1.26 -43.21 -6.91
C ARG A 2 1.40 -44.65 -7.46
N ARG A 3 0.45 -45.49 -7.07
CA ARG A 3 -0.39 -46.37 -7.93
C ARG A 3 -1.73 -46.47 -7.21
N GLY A 4 -2.83 -46.01 -7.81
CA GLY A 4 -4.18 -46.16 -7.22
C GLY A 4 -4.57 -45.18 -6.10
N GLY A 5 -3.79 -44.12 -5.81
CA GLY A 5 -4.19 -43.06 -4.87
C GLY A 5 -3.98 -43.34 -3.38
N VAL A 6 -3.61 -44.58 -3.01
CA VAL A 6 -3.37 -45.00 -1.62
C VAL A 6 -1.86 -45.09 -1.35
N ASP A 7 -1.45 -44.80 -0.11
CA ASP A 7 -0.07 -44.98 0.34
C ASP A 7 0.23 -46.46 0.63
N GLU A 8 1.46 -46.91 0.38
CA GLU A 8 1.91 -48.22 0.89
C GLU A 8 2.02 -48.16 2.43
N PRO A 9 1.81 -49.28 3.15
CA PRO A 9 2.00 -49.31 4.60
C PRO A 9 3.35 -48.72 5.02
N PHE A 10 3.33 -47.85 6.03
CA PHE A 10 4.49 -47.15 6.60
C PHE A 10 5.23 -46.19 5.65
N ALA A 11 4.69 -45.92 4.44
CA ALA A 11 5.37 -45.07 3.46
C ALA A 11 5.45 -43.61 3.92
N TRP A 12 4.42 -43.11 4.60
CA TRP A 12 4.39 -41.73 5.10
C TRP A 12 5.40 -41.53 6.23
N GLU A 13 5.42 -42.41 7.22
CA GLU A 13 6.33 -42.38 8.36
C GLU A 13 7.79 -42.50 7.89
N SER A 14 8.04 -43.39 6.91
CA SER A 14 9.35 -43.53 6.28
C SER A 14 9.80 -42.23 5.59
N ARG A 15 8.91 -41.58 4.82
CA ARG A 15 9.18 -40.27 4.20
C ARG A 15 9.43 -39.19 5.25
N GLU A 16 8.60 -39.12 6.29
CA GLU A 16 8.70 -38.10 7.35
C GLU A 16 9.96 -38.28 8.20
N TYR A 17 10.37 -39.52 8.47
CA TYR A 17 11.63 -39.81 9.13
C TYR A 17 12.81 -39.23 8.34
N LEU A 18 12.86 -39.52 7.03
CA LEU A 18 13.94 -39.00 6.18
C LEU A 18 13.86 -37.48 6.02
N ARG A 19 12.66 -36.92 5.91
CA ARG A 19 12.42 -35.46 5.82
C ARG A 19 12.98 -34.75 7.04
N LYS A 20 12.59 -35.16 8.25
CA LYS A 20 13.05 -34.58 9.52
C LYS A 20 14.54 -34.83 9.76
N LEU A 21 15.07 -35.95 9.24
CA LEU A 21 16.48 -36.27 9.36
C LEU A 21 17.36 -35.38 8.48
N CYS A 22 16.99 -35.14 7.22
CA CYS A 22 17.90 -34.61 6.20
C CYS A 22 17.55 -33.21 5.66
N VAL A 23 16.28 -32.79 5.67
CA VAL A 23 15.90 -31.52 5.03
C VAL A 23 16.57 -30.34 5.73
N GLY A 24 17.21 -29.48 4.94
CA GLY A 24 17.93 -28.30 5.44
C GLY A 24 19.29 -28.57 6.07
N LYS A 25 19.77 -29.82 6.07
CA LYS A 25 21.09 -30.19 6.61
C LYS A 25 22.08 -30.47 5.49
N GLU A 26 23.35 -30.19 5.77
CA GLU A 26 24.45 -30.53 4.87
C GLU A 26 24.72 -32.04 4.90
N VAL A 27 24.89 -32.64 3.73
CA VAL A 27 25.19 -34.06 3.57
C VAL A 27 26.38 -34.24 2.64
N THR A 28 27.18 -35.26 2.88
CA THR A 28 28.19 -35.73 1.94
C THR A 28 27.63 -36.95 1.22
N PHE A 29 27.76 -37.04 -0.10
CA PHE A 29 27.30 -38.21 -0.84
C PHE A 29 28.34 -38.67 -1.86
N ARG A 30 28.26 -39.95 -2.21
CA ARG A 30 28.98 -40.52 -3.36
C ARG A 30 28.00 -41.32 -4.21
N VAL A 31 28.13 -41.22 -5.53
CA VAL A 31 27.40 -42.08 -6.45
C VAL A 31 28.10 -43.44 -6.47
N ASP A 32 27.36 -44.49 -6.15
CA ASP A 32 27.88 -45.86 -6.15
C ASP A 32 27.67 -46.51 -7.53
N TYR A 33 26.49 -46.33 -8.14
CA TYR A 33 26.22 -46.76 -9.51
C TYR A 33 25.06 -46.00 -10.16
N THR A 34 25.07 -45.96 -11.50
CA THR A 34 23.97 -45.42 -12.29
C THR A 34 23.25 -46.56 -12.99
N ALA A 35 21.92 -46.53 -13.01
CA ALA A 35 21.06 -47.44 -13.74
C ALA A 35 20.43 -46.69 -14.94
N PRO A 36 21.08 -46.68 -16.13
CA PRO A 36 20.67 -45.86 -17.25
C PRO A 36 19.28 -46.22 -17.78
N ASN A 37 18.94 -47.51 -17.76
CA ASN A 37 17.66 -48.04 -18.25
C ASN A 37 16.43 -47.47 -17.53
N ILE A 38 16.60 -46.98 -16.30
CA ILE A 38 15.55 -46.35 -15.51
C ILE A 38 15.86 -44.87 -15.19
N GLY A 39 16.97 -44.34 -15.71
CA GLY A 39 17.42 -42.96 -15.49
C GLY A 39 17.64 -42.61 -14.01
N ARG A 40 18.17 -43.54 -13.20
CA ARG A 40 18.38 -43.32 -11.75
C ARG A 40 19.84 -43.51 -11.35
N GLU A 41 20.30 -42.65 -10.45
CA GLU A 41 21.58 -42.77 -9.76
C GLU A 41 21.35 -43.30 -8.35
N PHE A 42 22.21 -44.20 -7.90
CA PHE A 42 22.20 -44.79 -6.57
C PHE A 42 23.52 -44.46 -5.90
N GLY A 43 23.45 -44.06 -4.64
CA GLY A 43 24.61 -43.60 -3.91
C GLY A 43 24.46 -43.70 -2.40
N THR A 44 25.59 -43.57 -1.72
CA THR A 44 25.67 -43.55 -0.27
C THR A 44 25.66 -42.10 0.21
N VAL A 45 24.80 -41.79 1.16
CA VAL A 45 24.63 -40.45 1.75
C VAL A 45 25.03 -40.47 3.22
N TYR A 46 25.82 -39.49 3.64
CA TYR A 46 26.30 -39.29 5.00
C TYR A 46 25.78 -37.96 5.55
N LEU A 47 25.21 -38.02 6.76
CA LEU A 47 24.88 -36.85 7.57
C LEU A 47 25.92 -36.76 8.70
N GLY A 48 26.89 -35.87 8.54
CA GLY A 48 28.11 -35.90 9.34
C GLY A 48 28.90 -37.20 9.08
N ASP A 49 29.12 -37.99 10.12
CA ASP A 49 29.78 -39.30 10.09
C ASP A 49 28.79 -40.48 9.91
N LYS A 50 27.48 -40.22 9.93
CA LYS A 50 26.45 -41.27 9.93
C LYS A 50 25.92 -41.55 8.53
N ASN A 51 25.97 -42.81 8.12
CA ASN A 51 25.34 -43.27 6.88
C ASN A 51 23.80 -43.23 7.01
N VAL A 52 23.13 -42.44 6.17
CA VAL A 52 21.68 -42.25 6.21
C VAL A 52 20.92 -43.55 5.94
N ALA A 53 21.42 -44.42 5.05
CA ALA A 53 20.80 -45.71 4.77
C ALA A 53 20.81 -46.62 6.02
N TYR A 54 21.87 -46.56 6.83
CA TYR A 54 21.94 -47.30 8.09
C TYR A 54 20.87 -46.82 9.06
N LEU A 55 20.69 -45.50 9.20
CA LEU A 55 19.68 -44.91 10.09
C LEU A 55 18.25 -45.30 9.67
N VAL A 56 17.95 -45.23 8.38
CA VAL A 56 16.63 -45.60 7.82
C VAL A 56 16.34 -47.09 8.02
N VAL A 57 17.30 -47.97 7.75
CA VAL A 57 17.12 -49.43 7.92
C VAL A 57 17.05 -49.82 9.40
N ALA A 58 17.93 -49.27 10.24
CA ALA A 58 17.92 -49.54 11.69
C ALA A 58 16.61 -49.11 12.36
N ALA A 59 15.98 -48.04 11.86
CA ALA A 59 14.68 -47.59 12.33
C ALA A 59 13.48 -48.37 11.73
N GLY A 60 13.75 -49.36 10.86
CA GLY A 60 12.70 -50.22 10.27
C GLY A 60 11.90 -49.57 9.13
N TRP A 61 12.42 -48.52 8.50
CA TRP A 61 11.71 -47.78 7.44
C TRP A 61 12.03 -48.26 6.01
N ALA A 62 13.02 -49.13 5.85
CA ALA A 62 13.42 -49.69 4.56
C ALA A 62 13.81 -51.18 4.68
N ARG A 63 13.77 -51.88 3.53
CA ARG A 63 14.27 -53.25 3.37
C ARG A 63 15.57 -53.22 2.56
N VAL A 64 16.53 -54.05 2.93
CA VAL A 64 17.78 -54.20 2.20
C VAL A 64 17.54 -55.07 0.96
N LYS A 65 18.11 -54.64 -0.17
CA LYS A 65 18.17 -55.44 -1.39
C LYS A 65 19.56 -56.08 -1.47
N GLU A 66 19.59 -57.40 -1.43
CA GLU A 66 20.83 -58.19 -1.43
C GLU A 66 21.47 -58.28 -2.83
N GLN A 67 20.67 -58.17 -3.89
CA GLN A 67 21.15 -58.26 -5.26
C GLN A 67 21.38 -56.85 -5.83
N GLY A 68 22.61 -56.61 -6.29
CA GLY A 68 22.93 -55.48 -7.17
C GLY A 68 22.26 -55.63 -8.55
N PRO A 69 22.38 -54.63 -9.44
CA PRO A 69 21.96 -54.78 -10.83
C PRO A 69 22.57 -56.05 -11.44
N LYS A 70 21.79 -56.81 -12.23
CA LYS A 70 22.18 -58.12 -12.79
C LYS A 70 23.62 -58.08 -13.34
N GLY A 71 24.54 -58.78 -12.67
CA GLY A 71 25.95 -58.91 -13.07
C GLY A 71 26.93 -57.87 -12.52
N GLY A 72 26.54 -57.01 -11.58
CA GLY A 72 27.41 -56.00 -10.96
C GLY A 72 28.14 -56.45 -9.68
N GLU A 73 29.16 -55.69 -9.28
CA GLU A 73 29.87 -55.86 -7.99
C GLU A 73 28.91 -55.79 -6.79
N PRO A 74 29.18 -56.51 -5.69
CA PRO A 74 28.37 -56.44 -4.49
C PRO A 74 28.32 -55.00 -3.97
N LEU A 75 27.12 -54.52 -3.67
CA LEU A 75 26.91 -53.16 -3.17
C LEU A 75 27.75 -52.95 -1.89
N PRO A 76 28.45 -51.82 -1.74
CA PRO A 76 29.21 -51.55 -0.53
C PRO A 76 28.24 -51.55 0.65
N ASN A 77 28.70 -52.00 1.82
CA ASN A 77 27.97 -51.91 3.09
C ASN A 77 26.74 -52.83 3.27
N VAL A 78 26.48 -53.79 2.38
CA VAL A 78 25.31 -54.70 2.47
C VAL A 78 25.30 -55.53 3.74
N SER A 79 26.45 -56.06 4.18
CA SER A 79 26.51 -56.91 5.38
C SER A 79 26.04 -56.18 6.64
N GLU A 80 26.43 -54.90 6.79
CA GLU A 80 26.00 -54.09 7.94
C GLU A 80 24.52 -53.68 7.82
N LEU A 81 24.05 -53.35 6.62
CA LEU A 81 22.64 -53.09 6.36
C LEU A 81 21.76 -54.30 6.74
N LEU A 82 22.16 -55.52 6.38
CA LEU A 82 21.44 -56.74 6.73
C LEU A 82 21.42 -56.98 8.25
N ARG A 83 22.54 -56.72 8.93
CA ARG A 83 22.61 -56.78 10.40
C ARG A 83 21.62 -55.81 11.05
N LEU A 84 21.57 -54.57 10.57
CA LEU A 84 20.64 -53.55 11.07
C LEU A 84 19.17 -53.89 10.75
N GLU A 85 18.90 -54.48 9.59
CA GLU A 85 17.57 -54.96 9.23
C GLU A 85 17.10 -56.06 10.20
N GLU A 86 17.99 -57.01 10.53
CA GLU A 86 17.67 -58.09 11.47
C GLU A 86 17.39 -57.55 12.88
N VAL A 87 18.15 -56.55 13.33
CA VAL A 87 17.87 -55.84 14.60
C VAL A 87 16.48 -55.18 14.56
N ALA A 88 16.14 -54.49 13.48
CA ALA A 88 14.83 -53.85 13.33
C ALA A 88 13.68 -54.88 13.30
N LYS A 89 13.89 -56.05 12.69
CA LYS A 89 12.93 -57.17 12.70
C LYS A 89 12.71 -57.75 14.09
N GLN A 90 13.79 -57.97 14.83
CA GLN A 90 13.73 -58.50 16.19
C GLN A 90 12.98 -57.56 17.12
N GLN A 91 13.24 -56.25 16.99
CA GLN A 91 12.60 -55.19 17.76
C GLN A 91 11.19 -54.84 17.26
N GLY A 92 10.79 -55.30 16.08
CA GLY A 92 9.47 -55.02 15.51
C GLY A 92 9.28 -53.54 15.14
N LEU A 93 10.32 -52.88 14.60
CA LEU A 93 10.26 -51.45 14.29
C LEU A 93 9.69 -51.17 12.90
N GLY A 94 8.91 -50.09 12.81
CA GLY A 94 8.36 -49.58 11.55
C GLY A 94 7.61 -50.65 10.78
N ARG A 95 8.08 -50.93 9.55
CA ARG A 95 7.47 -51.96 8.68
C ARG A 95 7.54 -53.39 9.22
N TRP A 96 8.35 -53.62 10.25
CA TRP A 96 8.51 -54.92 10.90
C TRP A 96 7.63 -55.05 12.16
N SER A 97 6.74 -54.09 12.42
CA SER A 97 5.80 -54.17 13.53
C SER A 97 5.03 -55.49 13.53
N LYS A 98 4.94 -56.08 14.72
CA LYS A 98 4.19 -57.32 14.99
C LYS A 98 2.81 -57.04 15.57
N GLU A 99 2.48 -55.77 15.75
CA GLU A 99 1.16 -55.34 16.23
C GLU A 99 0.11 -55.59 15.15
N PRO A 100 -0.96 -56.36 15.44
CA PRO A 100 -2.05 -56.58 14.49
C PRO A 100 -2.71 -55.25 14.11
N GLY A 101 -2.89 -54.99 12.82
CA GLY A 101 -3.53 -53.75 12.32
C GLY A 101 -2.56 -52.58 12.08
N ALA A 102 -1.30 -52.67 12.53
CA ALA A 102 -0.35 -51.55 12.41
C ALA A 102 -0.05 -51.15 10.96
N ALA A 103 -0.10 -52.10 10.03
CA ALA A 103 0.11 -51.81 8.61
C ALA A 103 -1.07 -51.01 8.03
N GLU A 104 -2.30 -51.40 8.37
CA GLU A 104 -3.53 -50.72 7.98
C GLU A 104 -3.63 -49.33 8.61
N ASP A 105 -3.33 -49.20 9.90
CA ASP A 105 -3.36 -47.93 10.65
C ASP A 105 -2.30 -46.93 10.16
N SER A 106 -1.20 -47.41 9.56
CA SER A 106 -0.16 -46.55 8.97
C SER A 106 -0.56 -45.94 7.62
N ILE A 107 -1.63 -46.43 7.00
CA ILE A 107 -2.12 -45.89 5.73
C ILE A 107 -3.02 -44.69 6.04
N ARG A 108 -2.57 -43.51 5.61
CA ARG A 108 -3.36 -42.28 5.80
C ARG A 108 -4.62 -42.29 4.96
N ASP A 109 -5.72 -41.87 5.58
CA ASP A 109 -6.91 -41.46 4.84
C ASP A 109 -6.70 -40.04 4.29
N LEU A 110 -6.52 -39.95 2.97
CA LEU A 110 -6.20 -38.70 2.28
C LEU A 110 -7.46 -38.08 1.66
N PRO A 111 -7.71 -36.78 1.87
CA PRO A 111 -8.88 -36.14 1.28
C PRO A 111 -8.78 -36.09 -0.25
N PRO A 112 -9.90 -35.96 -0.99
CA PRO A 112 -9.93 -35.88 -2.46
C PRO A 112 -8.92 -34.88 -3.06
N SER A 113 -8.76 -33.73 -2.40
CA SER A 113 -7.77 -32.70 -2.76
C SER A 113 -6.33 -33.23 -2.87
N ALA A 114 -5.94 -34.20 -2.03
CA ALA A 114 -4.60 -34.76 -1.94
C ALA A 114 -4.33 -35.85 -3.00
N ILE A 115 -5.39 -36.50 -3.50
CA ILE A 115 -5.30 -37.59 -4.50
C ILE A 115 -5.51 -37.10 -5.95
N GLY A 116 -5.72 -35.80 -6.14
CA GLY A 116 -5.83 -35.18 -7.48
C GLY A 116 -7.25 -35.02 -7.99
N GLU A 117 -8.26 -35.31 -7.16
CA GLU A 117 -9.66 -35.02 -7.44
C GLU A 117 -9.94 -33.55 -7.08
N LEU A 118 -9.86 -32.68 -8.09
CA LEU A 118 -10.03 -31.23 -7.94
C LEU A 118 -11.51 -30.81 -7.76
N SER A 119 -12.46 -31.72 -7.89
CA SER A 119 -13.88 -31.42 -7.73
C SER A 119 -14.26 -31.33 -6.25
N GLY A 120 -14.56 -30.12 -5.77
CA GLY A 120 -15.35 -29.94 -4.54
C GLY A 120 -14.66 -29.29 -3.33
N PHE A 121 -13.42 -28.81 -3.43
CA PHE A 121 -12.83 -28.04 -2.33
C PHE A 121 -13.39 -26.60 -2.31
N ASP A 122 -14.23 -26.30 -1.32
CA ASP A 122 -14.73 -24.95 -1.09
C ASP A 122 -13.66 -24.05 -0.44
N ALA A 123 -12.79 -23.48 -1.28
CA ALA A 123 -11.74 -22.59 -0.84
C ALA A 123 -12.27 -21.33 -0.14
N LYS A 124 -13.46 -20.84 -0.52
CA LYS A 124 -14.07 -19.65 0.09
C LYS A 124 -14.58 -19.97 1.49
N GLY A 125 -15.36 -21.04 1.64
CA GLY A 125 -15.83 -21.51 2.95
C GLY A 125 -14.67 -21.85 3.88
N PHE A 126 -13.64 -22.54 3.36
CA PHE A 126 -12.42 -22.84 4.10
C PHE A 126 -11.72 -21.57 4.62
N ALA A 127 -11.53 -20.58 3.75
CA ALA A 127 -10.85 -19.34 4.14
C ALA A 127 -11.66 -18.51 5.14
N VAL A 128 -12.99 -18.49 5.01
CA VAL A 128 -13.87 -17.83 5.98
C VAL A 128 -13.79 -18.53 7.34
N ALA A 129 -13.84 -19.86 7.37
CA ALA A 129 -13.80 -20.64 8.62
C ALA A 129 -12.44 -20.58 9.33
N ASN A 130 -11.36 -20.32 8.60
CA ASN A 130 -9.99 -20.32 9.12
C ASN A 130 -9.31 -18.96 9.10
N LYS A 131 -10.05 -17.88 8.80
CA LYS A 131 -9.49 -16.53 8.74
C LYS A 131 -8.78 -16.16 10.05
N GLY A 132 -7.53 -15.71 9.94
CA GLY A 132 -6.66 -15.34 11.06
C GLY A 132 -6.13 -16.50 11.90
N LYS A 133 -6.51 -17.75 11.62
CA LYS A 133 -5.98 -18.92 12.33
C LYS A 133 -4.60 -19.29 11.80
N SER A 134 -3.70 -19.65 12.71
CA SER A 134 -2.41 -20.25 12.38
C SER A 134 -2.58 -21.76 12.21
N LEU A 135 -2.32 -22.26 11.00
CA LEU A 135 -2.40 -23.66 10.63
C LEU A 135 -0.99 -24.21 10.38
N GLU A 136 -0.71 -25.39 10.92
CA GLU A 136 0.52 -26.11 10.60
C GLU A 136 0.38 -26.78 9.23
N ALA A 137 1.45 -26.74 8.44
CA ALA A 137 1.44 -27.30 7.09
C ALA A 137 2.82 -27.78 6.66
N ILE A 138 2.86 -28.73 5.72
CA ILE A 138 4.10 -29.18 5.07
C ILE A 138 4.06 -28.71 3.62
N VAL A 139 5.09 -27.98 3.18
CA VAL A 139 5.18 -27.55 1.78
C VAL A 139 5.59 -28.71 0.89
N GLU A 140 4.72 -29.08 -0.05
CA GLU A 140 4.98 -30.17 -1.00
C GLU A 140 5.47 -29.65 -2.35
N GLN A 141 5.02 -28.45 -2.76
CA GLN A 141 5.39 -27.88 -4.05
C GLN A 141 5.55 -26.37 -3.97
N VAL A 142 6.56 -25.83 -4.65
CA VAL A 142 6.68 -24.39 -4.94
C VAL A 142 6.36 -24.18 -6.42
N ARG A 143 5.36 -23.36 -6.70
CA ARG A 143 4.92 -23.05 -8.08
C ARG A 143 5.78 -21.92 -8.67
N ASP A 144 5.92 -20.85 -7.89
CA ASP A 144 6.77 -19.68 -8.11
C ASP A 144 7.18 -19.12 -6.75
N GLY A 145 7.90 -17.99 -6.72
CA GLY A 145 8.41 -17.42 -5.46
C GLY A 145 7.32 -17.11 -4.43
N SER A 146 6.11 -16.72 -4.85
CA SER A 146 5.01 -16.30 -3.97
C SER A 146 3.82 -17.27 -3.96
N THR A 147 3.96 -18.48 -4.50
CA THR A 147 2.87 -19.46 -4.60
C THR A 147 3.37 -20.86 -4.24
N ILE A 148 2.80 -21.42 -3.17
CA ILE A 148 3.16 -22.75 -2.67
C ILE A 148 1.95 -23.67 -2.59
N ARG A 149 2.17 -24.98 -2.61
CA ARG A 149 1.15 -25.99 -2.29
C ARG A 149 1.58 -26.74 -1.06
N VAL A 150 0.63 -26.92 -0.16
CA VAL A 150 0.89 -27.46 1.17
C VAL A 150 -0.11 -28.54 1.51
N TYR A 151 0.32 -29.50 2.33
CA TYR A 151 -0.57 -30.33 3.11
C TYR A 151 -0.84 -29.64 4.44
N LEU A 152 -2.10 -29.27 4.71
CA LEU A 152 -2.50 -28.75 6.01
C LEU A 152 -2.55 -29.89 7.03
N LEU A 153 -1.96 -29.70 8.20
CA LEU A 153 -1.98 -30.68 9.27
C LEU A 153 -3.09 -30.36 10.29
N PRO A 154 -3.72 -31.38 10.90
CA PRO A 154 -3.52 -32.82 10.67
C PRO A 154 -4.38 -33.40 9.53
N SER A 155 -5.22 -32.59 8.86
CA SER A 155 -6.25 -33.09 7.92
C SER A 155 -5.72 -33.54 6.54
N PHE A 156 -4.45 -33.28 6.25
CA PHE A 156 -3.81 -33.50 4.95
C PHE A 156 -4.55 -32.89 3.76
N GLN A 157 -5.35 -31.83 3.99
CA GLN A 157 -5.94 -31.07 2.90
C GLN A 157 -4.84 -30.46 2.03
N PHE A 158 -4.90 -30.74 0.73
CA PHE A 158 -3.89 -30.27 -0.21
C PHE A 158 -4.37 -28.99 -0.88
N VAL A 159 -3.78 -27.87 -0.48
CA VAL A 159 -4.25 -26.54 -0.88
C VAL A 159 -3.11 -25.72 -1.49
N GLN A 160 -3.48 -24.80 -2.38
CA GLN A 160 -2.57 -23.82 -2.95
C GLN A 160 -2.70 -22.50 -2.19
N ILE A 161 -1.59 -22.01 -1.66
CA ILE A 161 -1.49 -20.77 -0.90
C ILE A 161 -0.73 -19.74 -1.73
N TYR A 162 -1.35 -18.58 -1.90
CA TYR A 162 -0.71 -17.39 -2.45
C TYR A 162 -0.23 -16.53 -1.29
N VAL A 163 1.06 -16.20 -1.29
CA VAL A 163 1.68 -15.44 -0.20
C VAL A 163 1.10 -14.01 -0.20
N ALA A 164 0.54 -13.61 0.94
CA ALA A 164 -0.11 -12.32 1.11
C ALA A 164 0.86 -11.14 0.95
N GLY A 165 0.36 -10.01 0.46
CA GLY A 165 1.10 -8.75 0.34
C GLY A 165 2.13 -8.65 -0.78
N VAL A 166 2.42 -9.76 -1.49
CA VAL A 166 3.53 -9.80 -2.46
C VAL A 166 3.17 -10.56 -3.74
N GLN A 167 3.94 -10.35 -4.80
CA GLN A 167 3.88 -11.14 -6.02
C GLN A 167 5.29 -11.33 -6.60
N ALA A 168 5.72 -12.58 -6.77
CA ALA A 168 6.97 -12.93 -7.43
C ALA A 168 6.82 -12.95 -8.97
N PRO A 169 7.94 -12.85 -9.72
CA PRO A 169 7.92 -13.05 -11.16
C PRO A 169 7.43 -14.45 -11.54
N SER A 170 6.71 -14.56 -12.66
CA SER A 170 6.08 -15.80 -13.10
C SER A 170 7.11 -16.85 -13.53
N MET A 171 6.83 -18.12 -13.26
CA MET A 171 7.58 -19.26 -13.81
C MET A 171 7.11 -19.66 -15.21
N GLY A 172 6.21 -18.87 -15.82
CA GLY A 172 5.68 -19.13 -17.14
C GLY A 172 4.72 -20.32 -17.18
N ARG A 173 4.48 -20.85 -18.38
CA ARG A 173 3.62 -22.02 -18.62
C ARG A 173 4.33 -22.94 -19.60
N ARG A 174 4.59 -24.19 -19.18
CA ARG A 174 5.11 -25.24 -20.06
C ARG A 174 3.96 -26.18 -20.45
N PRO A 175 3.86 -26.63 -21.72
CA PRO A 175 2.98 -27.72 -22.10
C PRO A 175 3.28 -28.97 -21.25
N PRO A 176 2.27 -29.77 -20.87
CA PRO A 176 2.53 -31.06 -20.23
C PRO A 176 3.34 -31.94 -21.18
N ASN A 177 4.50 -32.44 -20.72
CA ASN A 177 5.26 -33.43 -21.47
C ASN A 177 4.40 -34.69 -21.66
N PRO A 178 4.18 -35.20 -22.88
CA PRO A 178 3.64 -36.54 -23.06
C PRO A 178 4.72 -37.52 -22.63
N THR A 179 4.64 -38.06 -21.41
CA THR A 179 5.61 -39.05 -20.92
C THR A 179 4.91 -40.41 -20.84
N VAL A 180 5.30 -41.27 -21.79
CA VAL A 180 5.29 -42.74 -21.78
C VAL A 180 3.99 -43.40 -21.28
N VAL A 181 3.11 -43.71 -22.24
CA VAL A 181 2.07 -44.73 -22.06
C VAL A 181 2.77 -46.03 -21.67
N ALA A 182 2.39 -46.60 -20.53
CA ALA A 182 2.85 -47.93 -20.12
C ALA A 182 2.45 -48.95 -21.19
N GLU A 183 3.42 -49.71 -21.70
CA GLU A 183 3.12 -50.89 -22.51
C GLU A 183 2.36 -51.92 -21.65
N PRO A 184 1.28 -52.53 -22.16
CA PRO A 184 0.65 -53.65 -21.50
C PRO A 184 1.48 -54.92 -21.73
N GLU A 185 2.01 -55.50 -20.65
CA GLU A 185 2.64 -56.82 -20.68
C GLU A 185 1.60 -57.90 -21.05
N GLY A 186 1.96 -58.73 -22.02
CA GLY A 186 1.20 -59.92 -22.40
C GLY A 186 1.33 -61.04 -21.38
N THR A 187 0.25 -61.80 -21.19
CA THR A 187 0.34 -63.18 -20.72
C THR A 187 -0.68 -64.04 -21.48
N THR A 188 -0.18 -65.17 -21.96
CA THR A 188 -0.75 -66.14 -22.90
C THR A 188 -1.77 -67.10 -22.26
N ASN A 189 -2.87 -67.41 -22.96
CA ASN A 189 -3.27 -68.75 -23.46
C ASN A 189 -4.80 -68.93 -23.54
N GLY A 190 -5.28 -69.36 -24.73
CA GLY A 190 -6.65 -69.86 -24.94
C GLY A 190 -7.11 -69.80 -26.40
N THR A 191 -6.78 -70.83 -27.17
CA THR A 191 -7.21 -71.16 -28.56
C THR A 191 -8.70 -71.00 -28.84
N THR A 192 -9.09 -70.41 -29.98
CA THR A 192 -9.74 -71.06 -31.15
C THR A 192 -10.02 -70.08 -32.32
N ASN A 193 -9.65 -70.52 -33.52
CA ASN A 193 -9.89 -70.08 -34.91
C ASN A 193 -10.98 -69.02 -35.23
N GLY A 194 -10.66 -68.13 -36.18
CA GLY A 194 -11.66 -67.57 -37.12
C GLY A 194 -11.42 -66.14 -37.63
N ASP A 195 -10.90 -66.06 -38.85
CA ASP A 195 -11.04 -64.98 -39.85
C ASP A 195 -10.28 -63.63 -39.77
N ASP A 196 -9.74 -63.32 -40.95
CA ASP A 196 -9.02 -62.14 -41.42
C ASP A 196 -9.99 -60.99 -41.75
N SER A 197 -9.77 -59.81 -41.17
CA SER A 197 -10.03 -58.53 -41.82
C SER A 197 -9.34 -57.39 -41.07
N GLY A 198 -8.41 -56.72 -41.75
CA GLY A 198 -7.74 -55.53 -41.23
C GLY A 198 -8.69 -54.33 -41.16
N GLU A 199 -8.85 -53.77 -39.96
CA GLU A 199 -9.53 -52.49 -39.75
C GLU A 199 -8.51 -51.45 -39.27
N ALA A 200 -8.34 -50.39 -40.06
CA ALA A 200 -7.46 -49.26 -39.75
C ALA A 200 -7.97 -48.49 -38.50
N PRO A 201 -7.09 -47.87 -37.71
CA PRO A 201 -7.52 -47.10 -36.54
C PRO A 201 -8.43 -45.94 -36.96
N ALA A 202 -9.60 -45.83 -36.33
CA ALA A 202 -10.58 -44.80 -36.61
C ALA A 202 -9.97 -43.38 -36.48
N PRO A 203 -10.23 -42.45 -37.42
CA PRO A 203 -9.68 -41.10 -37.35
C PRO A 203 -10.32 -40.33 -36.20
N LEU A 204 -9.47 -39.64 -35.43
CA LEU A 204 -9.87 -38.79 -34.30
C LEU A 204 -11.04 -37.86 -34.67
N THR A 205 -12.03 -37.84 -33.78
CA THR A 205 -13.23 -37.01 -33.90
C THR A 205 -12.87 -35.52 -33.94
N THR A 206 -13.73 -34.70 -34.54
CA THR A 206 -13.56 -33.24 -34.60
C THR A 206 -13.38 -32.61 -33.22
N ALA A 207 -14.00 -33.18 -32.17
CA ALA A 207 -13.81 -32.77 -30.78
C ALA A 207 -12.40 -33.09 -30.23
N GLN A 208 -11.83 -34.25 -30.59
CA GLN A 208 -10.45 -34.60 -30.24
C GLN A 208 -9.41 -33.76 -31.01
N ARG A 209 -9.71 -33.37 -32.26
CA ARG A 209 -8.87 -32.41 -33.00
C ARG A 209 -8.97 -30.99 -32.45
N LEU A 210 -10.15 -30.56 -31.99
CA LEU A 210 -10.36 -29.25 -31.35
C LEU A 210 -9.74 -29.17 -29.94
N ALA A 211 -9.71 -30.27 -29.19
CA ALA A 211 -8.99 -30.35 -27.92
C ALA A 211 -7.46 -30.31 -28.13
N ALA A 212 -6.95 -30.96 -29.19
CA ALA A 212 -5.55 -30.92 -29.57
C ALA A 212 -5.11 -29.59 -30.24
N SER A 213 -6.05 -28.74 -30.69
CA SER A 213 -5.76 -27.47 -31.38
C SER A 213 -5.75 -26.24 -30.48
N THR A 214 -5.81 -26.39 -29.15
CA THR A 214 -5.30 -25.34 -28.26
C THR A 214 -3.80 -25.53 -28.10
N ALA A 215 -3.03 -25.08 -29.09
CA ALA A 215 -1.59 -24.97 -28.98
C ALA A 215 -1.28 -24.12 -27.74
N SER A 216 -0.93 -24.77 -26.63
CA SER A 216 -0.48 -24.09 -25.42
C SER A 216 0.87 -23.48 -25.72
N THR A 217 0.88 -22.20 -26.11
CA THR A 217 2.10 -21.43 -26.34
C THR A 217 2.96 -21.50 -25.08
N GLU A 218 4.18 -22.01 -25.20
CA GLU A 218 5.13 -22.03 -24.09
C GLU A 218 5.44 -20.58 -23.71
N VAL A 219 5.17 -20.24 -22.45
CA VAL A 219 5.53 -18.93 -21.89
C VAL A 219 6.78 -19.16 -21.03
N PRO A 220 7.93 -18.57 -21.37
CA PRO A 220 9.13 -18.70 -20.56
C PRO A 220 8.95 -18.01 -19.19
N PRO A 221 9.74 -18.38 -18.16
CA PRO A 221 9.76 -17.66 -16.90
C PRO A 221 10.14 -16.19 -17.10
N ASP A 222 9.52 -15.31 -16.31
CA ASP A 222 9.89 -13.91 -16.20
C ASP A 222 11.34 -13.77 -15.72
N ARG A 223 11.95 -12.61 -15.96
CA ARG A 223 13.26 -12.28 -15.40
C ARG A 223 13.22 -12.45 -13.87
N PHE A 224 14.21 -13.17 -13.32
CA PHE A 224 14.29 -13.57 -11.91
C PHE A 224 13.22 -14.56 -11.42
N GLY A 225 12.32 -15.06 -12.26
CA GLY A 225 11.31 -16.06 -11.85
C GLY A 225 11.92 -17.36 -11.32
N ARG A 226 12.96 -17.86 -11.99
CA ARG A 226 13.71 -19.05 -11.53
C ARG A 226 14.41 -18.82 -10.20
N GLU A 227 15.03 -17.65 -10.02
CA GLU A 227 15.72 -17.28 -8.78
C GLU A 227 14.73 -17.14 -7.61
N ALA A 228 13.60 -16.45 -7.83
CA ALA A 228 12.55 -16.31 -6.84
C ALA A 228 11.95 -17.66 -6.44
N LYS A 229 11.71 -18.56 -7.40
CA LYS A 229 11.26 -19.92 -7.12
C LYS A 229 12.29 -20.69 -6.29
N HIS A 230 13.56 -20.68 -6.71
CA HIS A 230 14.64 -21.38 -6.02
C HIS A 230 14.85 -20.85 -4.59
N PHE A 231 14.72 -19.53 -4.40
CA PHE A 231 14.79 -18.88 -3.09
C PHE A 231 13.74 -19.44 -2.13
N THR A 232 12.49 -19.57 -2.59
CA THR A 232 11.41 -20.16 -1.82
C THR A 232 11.61 -21.67 -1.62
N GLU A 233 12.01 -22.43 -2.66
CA GLU A 233 12.29 -23.87 -2.54
C GLU A 233 13.34 -24.17 -1.45
N THR A 234 14.44 -23.44 -1.47
CA THR A 234 15.55 -23.66 -0.52
C THR A 234 15.15 -23.38 0.93
N ARG A 235 14.13 -22.55 1.16
CA ARG A 235 13.64 -22.14 2.48
C ARG A 235 12.45 -22.93 3.00
N VAL A 236 11.51 -23.32 2.14
CA VAL A 236 10.24 -23.88 2.61
C VAL A 236 9.91 -25.27 2.07
N LEU A 237 10.47 -25.69 0.93
CA LEU A 237 10.11 -26.99 0.33
C LEU A 237 10.43 -28.14 1.29
N ASN A 238 9.45 -29.03 1.51
CA ASN A 238 9.50 -30.15 2.45
C ASN A 238 9.79 -29.76 3.90
N ARG A 239 9.53 -28.50 4.29
CA ARG A 239 9.60 -28.05 5.68
C ARG A 239 8.22 -27.86 6.28
N ASP A 240 8.17 -27.94 7.60
CA ASP A 240 7.02 -27.56 8.40
C ASP A 240 6.94 -26.03 8.42
N VAL A 241 5.78 -25.49 8.05
CA VAL A 241 5.51 -24.06 7.99
C VAL A 241 4.21 -23.76 8.73
N ARG A 242 4.08 -22.51 9.19
CA ARG A 242 2.83 -21.98 9.73
C ARG A 242 2.19 -21.07 8.70
N ILE A 243 0.94 -21.36 8.37
CA ILE A 243 0.13 -20.59 7.43
C ILE A 243 -0.94 -19.84 8.22
N VAL A 244 -1.02 -18.52 8.06
CA VAL A 244 -2.15 -17.73 8.55
C VAL A 244 -3.05 -17.40 7.36
N VAL A 245 -4.31 -17.83 7.41
CA VAL A 245 -5.23 -17.60 6.29
C VAL A 245 -5.80 -16.20 6.38
N GLU A 246 -5.53 -15.35 5.39
CA GLU A 246 -5.97 -13.94 5.39
C GLU A 246 -7.30 -13.76 4.66
N GLY A 247 -7.54 -14.56 3.61
CA GLY A 247 -8.78 -14.52 2.86
C GLY A 247 -8.70 -15.21 1.51
N THR A 248 -9.58 -14.81 0.59
CA THR A 248 -9.57 -15.26 -0.80
C THR A 248 -9.68 -14.08 -1.76
N ASP A 249 -9.25 -14.29 -3.00
CA ASP A 249 -9.54 -13.39 -4.11
C ASP A 249 -10.87 -13.74 -4.82
N SER A 250 -11.22 -12.97 -5.85
CA SER A 250 -12.42 -13.20 -6.66
C SER A 250 -12.44 -14.56 -7.38
N PHE A 251 -11.28 -15.19 -7.58
CA PHE A 251 -11.11 -16.48 -8.24
C PHE A 251 -11.10 -17.66 -7.24
N SER A 252 -11.37 -17.39 -5.96
CA SER A 252 -11.32 -18.39 -4.88
C SER A 252 -9.91 -18.92 -4.59
N ASN A 253 -8.87 -18.15 -4.92
CA ASN A 253 -7.50 -18.45 -4.51
C ASN A 253 -7.31 -18.07 -3.04
N ILE A 254 -6.71 -18.96 -2.25
CA ILE A 254 -6.45 -18.72 -0.83
C ILE A 254 -5.22 -17.84 -0.70
N ILE A 255 -5.38 -16.69 -0.02
CA ILE A 255 -4.31 -15.76 0.29
C ILE A 255 -3.91 -15.98 1.76
N GLY A 256 -2.63 -16.16 2.03
CA GLY A 256 -2.14 -16.44 3.38
C GLY A 256 -0.74 -15.92 3.66
N SER A 257 -0.48 -15.58 4.92
CA SER A 257 0.86 -15.28 5.42
C SER A 257 1.59 -16.59 5.71
N VAL A 258 2.85 -16.69 5.27
CA VAL A 258 3.64 -17.93 5.36
C VAL A 258 4.87 -17.71 6.22
N TYR A 259 4.93 -18.43 7.33
CA TYR A 259 6.04 -18.38 8.27
C TYR A 259 6.77 -19.72 8.31
N TYR A 260 8.10 -19.70 8.25
CA TYR A 260 8.90 -20.92 8.31
C TYR A 260 9.99 -20.79 9.39
N PRO A 261 10.40 -21.90 10.02
CA PRO A 261 11.44 -21.88 11.04
C PRO A 261 12.82 -21.70 10.41
N ASP A 262 13.61 -20.79 10.99
CA ASP A 262 15.03 -20.57 10.71
C ASP A 262 15.75 -20.45 12.06
N GLY A 263 16.36 -21.56 12.49
CA GLY A 263 16.84 -21.74 13.85
C GLY A 263 15.69 -21.59 14.86
N ASP A 264 15.90 -20.76 15.89
CA ASP A 264 14.90 -20.47 16.93
C ASP A 264 13.91 -19.36 16.53
N THR A 265 14.01 -18.82 15.31
CA THR A 265 13.18 -17.70 14.84
C THR A 265 12.24 -18.12 13.74
N ALA A 266 11.02 -17.56 13.70
CA ALA A 266 10.13 -17.71 12.57
C ALA A 266 10.33 -16.55 11.59
N LYS A 267 10.63 -16.87 10.34
CA LYS A 267 10.80 -15.89 9.26
C LYS A 267 9.52 -15.75 8.46
N ASP A 268 9.23 -14.52 8.02
CA ASP A 268 8.13 -14.21 7.11
C ASP A 268 8.62 -14.31 5.66
N LEU A 269 8.08 -15.27 4.92
CA LEU A 269 8.46 -15.50 3.52
C LEU A 269 8.16 -14.28 2.63
N SER A 270 7.08 -13.55 2.91
CA SER A 270 6.68 -12.39 2.11
C SER A 270 7.70 -11.26 2.23
N LEU A 271 8.16 -11.00 3.47
CA LEU A 271 9.15 -9.98 3.78
C LEU A 271 10.49 -10.30 3.12
N GLU A 272 10.98 -11.53 3.27
CA GLU A 272 12.27 -11.93 2.71
C GLU A 272 12.31 -11.88 1.18
N LEU A 273 11.22 -12.24 0.51
CA LEU A 273 11.11 -12.12 -0.95
C LEU A 273 11.23 -10.65 -1.38
N VAL A 274 10.62 -9.72 -0.67
CA VAL A 274 10.67 -8.29 -0.99
C VAL A 274 12.02 -7.67 -0.64
N GLU A 275 12.57 -7.98 0.53
CA GLU A 275 13.90 -7.50 0.97
C GLU A 275 15.01 -7.91 -0.01
N ASN A 276 14.90 -9.09 -0.61
CA ASN A 276 15.84 -9.54 -1.62
C ASN A 276 15.51 -9.00 -3.02
N GLY A 277 14.39 -8.29 -3.25
CA GLY A 277 13.97 -7.82 -4.57
C GLY A 277 13.50 -8.94 -5.49
N LEU A 278 13.00 -10.05 -4.94
CA LEU A 278 12.45 -11.21 -5.65
C LEU A 278 10.92 -11.21 -5.74
N ALA A 279 10.25 -10.23 -5.10
CA ALA A 279 8.84 -9.98 -5.26
C ALA A 279 8.52 -8.47 -5.19
N LYS A 280 7.40 -8.09 -5.80
CA LYS A 280 6.81 -6.75 -5.67
C LYS A 280 5.76 -6.73 -4.57
N TYR A 281 5.61 -5.58 -3.93
CA TYR A 281 4.51 -5.30 -3.00
C TYR A 281 3.18 -5.19 -3.77
N VAL A 282 2.12 -5.75 -3.20
CA VAL A 282 0.79 -5.76 -3.80
C VAL A 282 -0.22 -5.20 -2.80
N GLU A 283 -0.69 -3.98 -3.06
CA GLU A 283 -1.48 -3.21 -2.09
C GLU A 283 -2.81 -3.88 -1.71
N TRP A 284 -3.54 -4.45 -2.69
CA TRP A 284 -4.86 -5.04 -2.41
C TRP A 284 -4.77 -6.26 -1.49
N SER A 285 -3.73 -7.09 -1.64
CA SER A 285 -3.52 -8.26 -0.77
C SER A 285 -2.87 -7.85 0.55
N ALA A 286 -2.00 -6.83 0.55
CA ALA A 286 -1.43 -6.28 1.77
C ALA A 286 -2.47 -5.58 2.66
N ASN A 287 -3.60 -5.14 2.11
CA ASN A 287 -4.73 -4.62 2.90
C ASN A 287 -5.43 -5.72 3.74
N MET A 288 -5.15 -6.99 3.48
CA MET A 288 -5.62 -8.10 4.32
C MET A 288 -4.71 -8.34 5.53
N LEU A 289 -3.49 -7.79 5.52
CA LEU A 289 -2.48 -7.95 6.57
C LEU A 289 -2.62 -6.88 7.67
N ASP A 290 -1.96 -7.15 8.80
CA ASP A 290 -1.78 -6.16 9.85
C ASP A 290 -1.01 -4.92 9.34
N VAL A 291 -1.38 -3.76 9.89
CA VAL A 291 -0.82 -2.45 9.49
C VAL A 291 0.70 -2.42 9.61
N GLU A 292 1.26 -3.03 10.65
CA GLU A 292 2.70 -3.11 10.87
C GLU A 292 3.42 -3.91 9.77
N VAL A 293 2.86 -5.05 9.37
CA VAL A 293 3.41 -5.90 8.30
C VAL A 293 3.34 -5.16 6.97
N LYS A 294 2.21 -4.49 6.69
CA LYS A 294 2.03 -3.66 5.50
C LYS A 294 3.10 -2.57 5.40
N ILE A 295 3.40 -1.87 6.49
CA ILE A 295 4.45 -0.84 6.53
C ILE A 295 5.82 -1.46 6.27
N LYS A 296 6.15 -2.60 6.90
CA LYS A 296 7.41 -3.31 6.70
C LYS A 296 7.62 -3.70 5.24
N LEU A 297 6.62 -4.33 4.60
CA LEU A 297 6.70 -4.73 3.20
C LEU A 297 6.89 -3.52 2.26
N LYS A 298 6.17 -2.43 2.52
CA LYS A 298 6.32 -1.20 1.72
C LYS A 298 7.73 -0.60 1.84
N ASN A 299 8.28 -0.57 3.05
CA ASN A 299 9.63 -0.06 3.30
C ASN A 299 10.70 -0.96 2.67
N ALA A 300 10.54 -2.29 2.79
CA ALA A 300 11.44 -3.25 2.18
C ALA A 300 11.48 -3.10 0.65
N GLU A 301 10.31 -2.91 0.01
CA GLU A 301 10.25 -2.69 -1.44
C GLU A 301 10.94 -1.39 -1.85
N LEU A 302 10.74 -0.31 -1.10
CA LEU A 302 11.37 0.98 -1.36
C LEU A 302 12.90 0.86 -1.28
N GLN A 303 13.41 0.12 -0.28
CA GLN A 303 14.84 -0.15 -0.13
C GLN A 303 15.38 -1.00 -1.29
N ALA A 304 14.68 -2.08 -1.67
CA ALA A 304 15.07 -2.91 -2.80
C ALA A 304 15.11 -2.14 -4.13
N LYS A 305 14.19 -1.18 -4.33
CA LYS A 305 14.19 -0.25 -5.48
C LYS A 305 15.36 0.72 -5.44
N LYS A 306 15.69 1.27 -4.25
CA LYS A 306 16.84 2.17 -4.05
C LYS A 306 18.16 1.47 -4.35
N GLU A 307 18.30 0.22 -3.92
CA GLU A 307 19.48 -0.61 -4.14
C GLU A 307 19.50 -1.33 -5.51
N GLN A 308 18.42 -1.19 -6.30
CA GLN A 308 18.28 -1.80 -7.62
C GLN A 308 18.40 -3.34 -7.61
N LEU A 309 17.89 -3.99 -6.56
CA LEU A 309 18.00 -5.44 -6.38
C LEU A 309 17.13 -6.23 -7.37
N ARG A 310 17.70 -7.25 -8.01
CA ARG A 310 17.04 -8.22 -8.93
C ARG A 310 15.94 -7.61 -9.79
N ILE A 311 14.65 -7.81 -9.48
CA ILE A 311 13.54 -7.33 -10.32
C ILE A 311 13.55 -5.80 -10.51
N TRP A 312 14.21 -5.09 -9.59
CA TRP A 312 14.41 -3.64 -9.62
C TRP A 312 15.69 -3.18 -10.33
N THR A 313 16.46 -4.10 -10.94
CA THR A 313 17.64 -3.74 -11.74
C THR A 313 17.23 -2.91 -12.96
N GLY A 314 17.63 -1.64 -12.98
CA GLY A 314 17.26 -0.70 -14.02
C GLY A 314 15.94 0.03 -13.75
N PHE A 315 15.40 -0.07 -12.53
CA PHE A 315 14.22 0.66 -12.12
C PHE A 315 14.50 2.17 -12.15
N LYS A 316 13.75 2.88 -12.97
CA LYS A 316 13.72 4.34 -12.99
C LYS A 316 12.46 4.81 -12.28
N PRO A 317 12.57 5.63 -11.22
CA PRO A 317 11.40 6.21 -10.59
C PRO A 317 10.52 6.89 -11.64
N PRO A 318 9.18 6.75 -11.55
CA PRO A 318 8.27 7.52 -12.38
C PRO A 318 8.61 9.01 -12.30
N VAL A 319 8.51 9.73 -13.41
CA VAL A 319 8.72 11.18 -13.41
C VAL A 319 7.68 11.80 -12.48
N THR A 320 8.14 12.41 -11.40
CA THR A 320 7.26 13.04 -10.42
C THR A 320 7.03 14.50 -10.79
N ASN A 321 5.81 14.97 -10.56
CA ASN A 321 5.47 16.38 -10.71
C ASN A 321 5.92 17.21 -9.50
N SER A 322 6.60 16.59 -8.52
CA SER A 322 7.07 17.23 -7.30
C SER A 322 8.57 17.47 -7.34
N LYS A 323 9.01 18.66 -6.89
CA LYS A 323 10.42 18.99 -6.71
C LYS A 323 10.65 19.35 -5.23
N PRO A 324 11.58 18.68 -4.52
CA PRO A 324 11.89 19.04 -3.14
C PRO A 324 12.48 20.44 -3.05
N ILE A 325 12.15 21.13 -1.96
CA ILE A 325 12.69 22.42 -1.58
C ILE A 325 13.41 22.21 -0.24
N HIS A 326 14.72 22.40 -0.24
CA HIS A 326 15.54 22.28 0.97
C HIS A 326 15.89 23.66 1.51
N ASP A 327 16.01 23.74 2.84
CA ASP A 327 16.59 24.88 3.58
C ASP A 327 15.93 26.24 3.35
N GLN A 328 14.69 26.27 2.87
CA GLN A 328 13.94 27.50 2.68
C GLN A 328 12.95 27.72 3.83
N LYS A 329 13.40 28.46 4.83
CA LYS A 329 12.58 28.92 5.96
C LYS A 329 12.50 30.44 5.98
N PHE A 330 11.34 30.99 6.30
CA PHE A 330 11.16 32.42 6.48
C PHE A 330 10.09 32.72 7.53
N THR A 331 10.11 33.94 8.05
CA THR A 331 9.06 34.46 8.92
C THR A 331 8.28 35.54 8.22
N GLY A 332 7.02 35.69 8.57
CA GLY A 332 6.22 36.77 8.04
C GLY A 332 4.84 36.88 8.66
N LYS A 333 4.16 37.98 8.32
CA LYS A 333 2.79 38.25 8.75
C LYS A 333 1.81 37.72 7.70
N VAL A 334 0.79 36.96 8.10
CA VAL A 334 -0.23 36.47 7.16
C VAL A 334 -1.10 37.65 6.68
N VAL A 335 -1.17 37.84 5.37
CA VAL A 335 -1.88 38.94 4.71
C VAL A 335 -3.20 38.50 4.10
N GLU A 336 -3.26 37.29 3.55
CA GLU A 336 -4.46 36.76 2.91
C GLU A 336 -4.60 35.26 3.18
N VAL A 337 -5.82 34.82 3.45
CA VAL A 337 -6.23 33.41 3.35
C VAL A 337 -6.97 33.24 2.03
N VAL A 338 -6.39 32.48 1.12
CA VAL A 338 -6.96 32.26 -0.22
C VAL A 338 -8.02 31.17 -0.16
N SER A 339 -7.68 30.02 0.43
CA SER A 339 -8.53 28.84 0.67
C SER A 339 -8.22 28.24 2.06
N GLY A 340 -8.93 27.17 2.43
CA GLY A 340 -8.71 26.47 3.70
C GLY A 340 -7.35 25.77 3.85
N ASP A 341 -6.51 25.80 2.82
CA ASP A 341 -5.17 25.20 2.76
C ASP A 341 -4.14 26.10 2.05
N CYS A 342 -4.49 27.34 1.70
CA CYS A 342 -3.57 28.25 1.00
C CYS A 342 -3.63 29.65 1.61
N ILE A 343 -2.46 30.16 1.97
CA ILE A 343 -2.29 31.50 2.55
C ILE A 343 -1.25 32.31 1.77
N ILE A 344 -1.26 33.62 1.97
CA ILE A 344 -0.22 34.54 1.51
C ILE A 344 0.40 35.20 2.74
N VAL A 345 1.72 35.10 2.82
CA VAL A 345 2.54 35.60 3.93
C VAL A 345 3.42 36.73 3.40
N ALA A 346 3.40 37.89 4.05
CA ALA A 346 4.37 38.95 3.77
C ALA A 346 5.69 38.61 4.49
N ASP A 347 6.70 38.25 3.71
CA ASP A 347 8.05 37.94 4.18
C ASP A 347 8.68 39.14 4.90
N ASP A 348 9.17 38.95 6.11
CA ASP A 348 9.79 40.02 6.91
C ASP A 348 11.13 40.48 6.34
N ALA A 349 11.79 39.65 5.51
CA ALA A 349 13.02 40.03 4.83
C ALA A 349 12.80 41.07 3.72
N ALA A 350 11.56 41.25 3.26
CA ALA A 350 11.20 42.18 2.21
C ALA A 350 10.64 43.51 2.79
N PRO A 351 10.85 44.65 2.09
CA PRO A 351 10.38 45.95 2.55
C PRO A 351 8.86 45.99 2.80
N TYR A 352 8.46 46.69 3.87
CA TYR A 352 7.05 46.85 4.22
C TYR A 352 6.27 47.56 3.10
N GLY A 353 5.14 46.99 2.70
CA GLY A 353 4.30 47.52 1.61
C GLY A 353 4.80 47.19 0.20
N SER A 354 5.89 46.41 0.04
CA SER A 354 6.29 45.91 -1.27
C SER A 354 5.43 44.71 -1.71
N PRO A 355 4.89 44.70 -2.94
CA PRO A 355 4.21 43.53 -3.50
C PRO A 355 5.09 42.29 -3.56
N SER A 356 6.42 42.46 -3.71
CA SER A 356 7.38 41.34 -3.74
C SER A 356 7.52 40.61 -2.41
N ALA A 357 7.04 41.19 -1.31
CA ALA A 357 7.02 40.54 0.00
C ALA A 357 5.96 39.44 0.09
N GLU A 358 4.91 39.48 -0.73
CA GLU A 358 3.78 38.54 -0.65
C GLU A 358 4.16 37.17 -1.24
N ARG A 359 4.36 36.17 -0.38
CA ARG A 359 4.65 34.79 -0.76
C ARG A 359 3.44 33.89 -0.54
N ARG A 360 3.01 33.19 -1.59
CA ARG A 360 1.91 32.21 -1.52
C ARG A 360 2.42 30.87 -1.03
N VAL A 361 1.74 30.29 -0.04
CA VAL A 361 2.10 29.01 0.58
C VAL A 361 0.86 28.12 0.63
N ASN A 362 0.97 26.92 0.05
CA ASN A 362 -0.02 25.86 0.23
C ASN A 362 0.43 24.97 1.40
N LEU A 363 -0.51 24.55 2.25
CA LEU A 363 -0.19 23.70 3.39
C LEU A 363 0.15 22.29 2.92
N SER A 364 1.32 21.80 3.33
CA SER A 364 1.82 20.49 2.89
C SER A 364 0.93 19.32 3.31
N SER A 365 0.86 18.30 2.45
CA SER A 365 0.20 17.01 2.71
C SER A 365 -1.27 17.03 3.15
N ILE A 366 -1.96 18.17 3.03
CA ILE A 366 -3.40 18.27 3.28
C ILE A 366 -4.14 18.81 2.05
N ARG A 367 -5.47 18.71 2.07
CA ARG A 367 -6.35 19.31 1.06
C ARG A 367 -7.60 19.83 1.77
N ALA A 368 -7.90 21.11 1.60
CA ALA A 368 -9.15 21.68 2.11
C ALA A 368 -10.29 21.56 1.09
N PRO A 369 -11.56 21.58 1.54
CA PRO A 369 -12.71 21.65 0.64
C PRO A 369 -12.65 22.88 -0.27
N LYS A 370 -12.97 22.73 -1.56
CA LYS A 370 -12.80 23.76 -2.57
C LYS A 370 -13.85 24.86 -2.44
N LEU A 371 -13.38 26.11 -2.45
CA LEU A 371 -14.21 27.29 -2.61
C LEU A 371 -14.53 27.43 -4.10
N GLY A 372 -15.65 26.86 -4.55
CA GLY A 372 -16.10 26.91 -5.94
C GLY A 372 -16.26 28.34 -6.47
N ASN A 373 -16.40 28.51 -7.80
CA ASN A 373 -16.54 29.82 -8.43
C ASN A 373 -18.03 30.20 -8.55
N PRO A 374 -18.52 31.25 -7.85
CA PRO A 374 -19.93 31.65 -7.91
C PRO A 374 -20.44 32.03 -9.30
N ARG A 375 -19.54 32.32 -10.25
CA ARG A 375 -19.87 32.67 -11.64
C ARG A 375 -20.04 31.45 -12.56
N ARG A 376 -19.74 30.25 -12.08
CA ARG A 376 -19.82 28.99 -12.83
C ARG A 376 -20.79 28.05 -12.12
N GLU A 377 -21.91 27.77 -12.75
CA GLU A 377 -23.04 27.03 -12.15
C GLU A 377 -22.68 25.58 -11.79
N ASP A 378 -21.71 25.01 -12.51
CA ASP A 378 -21.09 23.70 -12.32
C ASP A 378 -20.06 23.65 -11.17
N ASN A 379 -19.67 24.79 -10.60
CA ASN A 379 -18.59 24.90 -9.62
C ASN A 379 -19.08 25.40 -8.26
N LYS A 380 -19.99 24.64 -7.63
CA LYS A 380 -20.50 24.93 -6.28
C LYS A 380 -19.40 24.68 -5.22
N PRO A 381 -19.35 25.45 -4.12
CA PRO A 381 -18.42 25.20 -3.03
C PRO A 381 -18.65 23.82 -2.40
N ASP A 382 -17.56 23.12 -2.09
CA ASP A 382 -17.62 21.88 -1.32
C ASP A 382 -18.19 22.14 0.08
N LYS A 383 -18.73 21.10 0.71
CA LYS A 383 -19.20 21.18 2.10
C LYS A 383 -18.05 21.65 3.00
N PHE A 384 -18.35 22.56 3.93
CA PHE A 384 -17.39 23.15 4.87
C PHE A 384 -16.27 24.01 4.25
N ALA A 385 -16.30 24.33 2.95
CA ALA A 385 -15.25 25.13 2.30
C ALA A 385 -15.13 26.54 2.88
N ARG A 386 -16.27 27.18 3.17
CA ARG A 386 -16.29 28.53 3.76
C ARG A 386 -15.80 28.51 5.20
N GLU A 387 -16.20 27.51 5.96
CA GLU A 387 -15.86 27.28 7.36
C GLU A 387 -14.37 27.00 7.51
N SER A 388 -13.80 26.19 6.62
CA SER A 388 -12.36 25.90 6.58
C SER A 388 -11.54 27.17 6.32
N LYS A 389 -11.95 27.99 5.34
CA LYS A 389 -11.32 29.29 5.05
C LYS A 389 -11.48 30.28 6.21
N GLU A 390 -12.67 30.41 6.77
CA GLU A 390 -12.96 31.35 7.86
C GLU A 390 -12.24 30.97 9.16
N PHE A 391 -12.07 29.68 9.41
CA PHE A 391 -11.27 29.17 10.52
C PHE A 391 -9.81 29.62 10.41
N LEU A 392 -9.21 29.54 9.22
CA LEU A 392 -7.86 30.10 9.01
C LEU A 392 -7.85 31.62 9.12
N ARG A 393 -8.84 32.33 8.55
CA ARG A 393 -8.91 33.79 8.58
C ARG A 393 -8.85 34.33 10.02
N THR A 394 -9.74 33.83 10.87
CA THR A 394 -9.87 34.25 12.27
C THR A 394 -8.65 33.92 13.13
N ARG A 395 -7.87 32.90 12.75
CA ARG A 395 -6.69 32.45 13.50
C ARG A 395 -5.38 33.03 13.01
N LEU A 396 -5.26 33.28 11.70
CA LEU A 396 -3.98 33.59 11.07
C LEU A 396 -3.85 35.02 10.60
N ILE A 397 -4.93 35.69 10.16
CA ILE A 397 -4.79 37.03 9.56
C ILE A 397 -4.14 38.00 10.53
N GLY A 398 -3.07 38.63 10.07
CA GLY A 398 -2.29 39.56 10.87
C GLY A 398 -1.44 38.90 11.98
N LYS A 399 -1.35 37.58 12.05
CA LYS A 399 -0.45 36.88 12.98
C LYS A 399 0.91 36.61 12.34
N GLN A 400 1.93 36.56 13.19
CA GLN A 400 3.29 36.20 12.83
C GLN A 400 3.39 34.67 12.70
N VAL A 401 3.93 34.19 11.59
CA VAL A 401 4.15 32.76 11.33
C VAL A 401 5.59 32.47 10.94
N THR A 402 6.05 31.25 11.24
CA THR A 402 7.24 30.66 10.61
C THR A 402 6.78 29.71 9.53
N VAL A 403 7.36 29.82 8.33
CA VAL A 403 7.07 28.95 7.20
C VAL A 403 8.32 28.14 6.87
N GLU A 404 8.15 26.82 6.74
CA GLU A 404 9.16 25.88 6.26
C GLU A 404 8.68 25.32 4.92
N MET A 405 9.28 25.76 3.81
CA MET A 405 8.93 25.24 2.48
C MET A 405 9.53 23.84 2.31
N GLU A 406 8.76 22.92 1.72
CA GLU A 406 9.14 21.50 1.66
C GLU A 406 9.22 20.98 0.22
N TYR A 407 8.25 21.32 -0.64
CA TYR A 407 8.25 20.88 -2.03
C TYR A 407 7.39 21.79 -2.90
N SER A 408 7.64 21.77 -4.21
CA SER A 408 6.75 22.36 -5.22
C SER A 408 6.11 21.26 -6.05
N ARG A 409 4.89 21.48 -6.54
CA ARG A 409 4.18 20.54 -7.41
C ARG A 409 3.65 21.23 -8.65
N ARG A 410 3.88 20.63 -9.82
CA ARG A 410 3.28 21.04 -11.10
C ARG A 410 1.87 20.47 -11.21
N ILE A 411 0.89 21.33 -11.46
CA ILE A 411 -0.51 20.98 -11.68
C ILE A 411 -0.90 21.43 -13.09
N SER A 412 -1.37 20.48 -13.90
CA SER A 412 -2.03 20.76 -15.17
C SER A 412 -3.45 21.21 -14.90
N THR A 413 -3.90 22.33 -15.48
CA THR A 413 -5.22 22.93 -15.22
C THR A 413 -6.42 22.17 -15.80
N MET A 414 -6.21 21.00 -16.43
CA MET A 414 -7.27 20.08 -16.82
C MET A 414 -7.23 18.85 -15.93
N ASP A 415 -8.05 18.82 -14.87
CA ASP A 415 -8.39 17.55 -14.24
C ASP A 415 -9.74 17.62 -13.54
N GLY A 416 -10.76 17.23 -14.31
CA GLY A 416 -11.72 16.23 -13.89
C GLY A 416 -11.46 14.97 -14.71
N GLN A 417 -10.77 13.98 -14.12
CA GLN A 417 -10.63 12.58 -14.53
C GLN A 417 -9.95 12.25 -15.88
N ASN A 418 -8.84 11.50 -15.77
CA ASN A 418 -8.25 10.59 -16.75
C ASN A 418 -8.13 11.10 -18.20
N ALA A 419 -7.03 11.77 -18.53
CA ALA A 419 -6.58 11.86 -19.91
C ALA A 419 -5.04 11.85 -20.05
N VAL A 420 -4.61 11.11 -21.07
CA VAL A 420 -3.25 10.86 -21.58
C VAL A 420 -2.50 12.18 -21.86
N PRO A 421 -1.17 12.27 -21.68
CA PRO A 421 -0.44 13.52 -21.88
C PRO A 421 -0.41 13.91 -23.36
N VAL A 422 -1.16 14.95 -23.73
CA VAL A 422 -0.91 15.73 -24.95
C VAL A 422 -0.25 17.04 -24.54
N MET A 423 0.95 17.24 -25.07
CA MET A 423 1.88 18.31 -24.74
C MET A 423 1.44 19.64 -25.38
N ASN A 424 0.56 20.39 -24.70
CA ASN A 424 0.38 21.83 -24.94
C ASN A 424 0.86 22.61 -23.70
N SER A 425 1.91 23.40 -23.90
CA SER A 425 2.75 24.05 -22.87
C SER A 425 2.14 25.28 -22.18
N ALA A 426 0.85 25.58 -22.38
CA ALA A 426 0.30 26.88 -21.99
C ALA A 426 -0.26 26.96 -20.55
N ASP A 427 -0.40 25.85 -19.82
CA ASP A 427 -1.27 25.88 -18.63
C ASP A 427 -0.82 24.94 -17.47
N THR A 428 0.50 24.82 -17.27
CA THR A 428 1.06 24.17 -16.07
C THR A 428 1.32 25.22 -14.98
N ARG A 429 0.68 25.07 -13.81
CA ARG A 429 0.95 25.93 -12.64
C ARG A 429 1.81 25.21 -11.62
N VAL A 430 2.83 25.89 -11.10
CA VAL A 430 3.66 25.39 -9.99
C VAL A 430 3.05 25.91 -8.70
N LEU A 431 2.77 25.01 -7.75
CA LEU A 431 2.33 25.34 -6.40
C LEU A 431 3.44 24.97 -5.41
N ASP A 432 3.81 25.92 -4.56
CA ASP A 432 4.77 25.66 -3.49
C ASP A 432 4.03 25.26 -2.21
N TYR A 433 4.52 24.21 -1.56
CA TYR A 433 3.98 23.62 -0.35
C TYR A 433 4.95 23.79 0.81
N GLY A 434 4.42 24.14 1.97
CA GLY A 434 5.19 24.28 3.19
C GLY A 434 4.39 24.02 4.47
N SER A 435 5.12 23.73 5.54
CA SER A 435 4.60 23.65 6.89
C SER A 435 4.59 25.05 7.51
N VAL A 436 3.44 25.46 8.05
CA VAL A 436 3.23 26.78 8.64
C VAL A 436 3.01 26.64 10.14
N PHE A 437 3.75 27.44 10.90
CA PHE A 437 3.78 27.41 12.34
C PHE A 437 3.37 28.75 12.93
N LEU A 438 2.39 28.73 13.82
CA LEU A 438 2.08 29.88 14.66
C LEU A 438 3.11 30.00 15.78
N GLY A 439 3.74 31.17 15.90
CA GLY A 439 4.58 31.50 17.06
C GLY A 439 3.72 31.67 18.32
N SER A 440 4.26 31.33 19.49
CA SER A 440 3.67 31.77 20.76
C SER A 440 3.56 33.30 20.76
N PRO A 441 2.50 33.90 21.33
CA PRO A 441 2.39 35.35 21.42
C PRO A 441 3.65 35.91 22.09
N SER A 442 4.33 36.84 21.40
CA SER A 442 5.40 37.62 22.00
C SER A 442 4.81 38.48 23.13
N PRO A 443 5.48 38.61 24.29
CA PRO A 443 5.00 39.37 25.44
C PRO A 443 5.16 40.88 25.18
N ALA A 444 4.33 41.44 24.30
CA ALA A 444 4.27 42.88 24.03
C ALA A 444 2.95 43.53 24.45
N ASP A 445 2.06 42.79 25.13
CA ASP A 445 0.95 43.34 25.91
C ASP A 445 1.24 42.99 27.38
N GLY A 446 1.59 44.00 28.18
CA GLY A 446 2.31 43.86 29.45
C GLY A 446 1.56 43.22 30.61
N ASP A 447 2.31 42.57 31.49
CA ASP A 447 2.50 42.98 32.90
C ASP A 447 3.68 42.18 33.49
N ASP A 448 4.39 42.79 34.43
CA ASP A 448 5.59 42.26 35.10
C ASP A 448 5.31 40.95 35.87
N THR A 449 6.15 39.92 35.69
CA THR A 449 6.94 39.26 36.76
C THR A 449 7.54 37.90 36.35
N SER A 450 8.81 37.74 36.70
CA SER A 450 9.60 36.50 36.86
C SER A 450 10.11 35.76 35.61
N SER A 451 11.42 35.92 35.40
CA SER A 451 12.26 35.19 34.46
C SER A 451 12.79 33.88 35.05
N ALA A 452 12.68 32.80 34.29
CA ALA A 452 13.58 31.65 34.36
C ALA A 452 13.92 31.20 32.92
N PRO A 453 15.19 30.99 32.56
CA PRO A 453 15.55 30.59 31.20
C PRO A 453 15.39 29.07 31.05
N SER A 454 14.35 28.64 30.32
CA SER A 454 14.21 27.24 29.90
C SER A 454 14.81 27.05 28.49
N THR A 455 15.93 26.35 28.41
CA THR A 455 16.50 25.77 27.18
C THR A 455 15.62 24.62 26.66
N GLY A 456 14.43 24.96 26.15
CA GLY A 456 13.52 24.02 25.51
C GLY A 456 12.79 24.71 24.36
N THR A 457 12.91 24.16 23.16
CA THR A 457 12.20 24.60 21.96
C THR A 457 10.70 24.66 22.25
N GLN A 458 10.14 25.86 22.40
CA GLN A 458 8.71 26.06 22.68
C GLN A 458 7.86 25.38 21.58
N PRO A 459 6.73 24.73 21.93
CA PRO A 459 5.93 23.99 20.97
C PRO A 459 5.25 24.96 20.00
N LYS A 460 5.77 25.03 18.77
CA LYS A 460 5.14 25.77 17.67
C LYS A 460 3.92 25.01 17.17
N ILE A 461 2.78 25.68 17.02
CA ILE A 461 1.53 25.04 16.58
C ILE A 461 1.53 24.91 15.06
N ASN A 462 1.51 23.68 14.53
CA ASN A 462 1.38 23.41 13.09
C ASN A 462 -0.08 23.67 12.64
N VAL A 463 -0.24 24.60 11.69
CA VAL A 463 -1.55 25.01 11.15
C VAL A 463 -2.26 23.86 10.42
N ALA A 464 -1.52 23.02 9.68
CA ALA A 464 -2.09 21.89 8.95
C ALA A 464 -2.66 20.84 9.91
N GLU A 465 -1.95 20.55 11.01
CA GLU A 465 -2.44 19.65 12.07
C GLU A 465 -3.70 20.21 12.74
N LEU A 466 -3.76 21.53 12.94
CA LEU A 466 -4.91 22.21 13.53
C LEU A 466 -6.16 22.08 12.64
N LEU A 467 -6.03 22.23 11.32
CA LEU A 467 -7.12 22.03 10.36
C LEU A 467 -7.64 20.59 10.37
N LEU A 468 -6.73 19.62 10.31
CA LEU A 468 -7.08 18.20 10.36
C LEU A 468 -7.80 17.86 11.67
N SER A 469 -7.28 18.31 12.81
CA SER A 469 -7.86 18.05 14.14
C SER A 469 -9.27 18.62 14.31
N ARG A 470 -9.66 19.62 13.52
CA ARG A 470 -11.01 20.22 13.50
C ARG A 470 -11.90 19.63 12.41
N GLY A 471 -11.38 18.77 11.54
CA GLY A 471 -12.12 18.20 10.41
C GLY A 471 -12.40 19.21 9.31
N PHE A 472 -11.48 20.14 9.06
CA PHE A 472 -11.60 21.15 7.99
C PHE A 472 -10.70 20.89 6.77
N ALA A 473 -9.98 19.76 6.77
CA ALA A 473 -9.15 19.30 5.67
C ALA A 473 -9.03 17.77 5.69
N GLU A 474 -8.69 17.18 4.55
CA GLU A 474 -8.30 15.77 4.42
C GLU A 474 -6.80 15.64 4.22
N ILE A 475 -6.27 14.43 4.46
CA ILE A 475 -4.89 14.10 4.10
C ILE A 475 -4.77 13.89 2.60
N SER A 476 -3.79 14.56 2.01
CA SER A 476 -3.43 14.33 0.60
C SER A 476 -2.78 12.96 0.46
N LYS A 477 -3.27 12.18 -0.52
CA LYS A 477 -2.64 10.90 -0.90
C LYS A 477 -1.36 11.19 -1.68
N HIS A 478 -0.24 10.64 -1.21
CA HIS A 478 1.05 10.71 -1.89
C HIS A 478 1.34 9.38 -2.56
N ARG A 479 1.73 9.42 -3.83
CA ARG A 479 2.25 8.23 -4.53
C ARG A 479 3.67 7.93 -4.03
N ASP A 480 4.15 6.72 -4.30
CA ASP A 480 5.56 6.41 -4.08
C ASP A 480 6.42 7.40 -4.87
N TYR A 481 7.51 7.87 -4.26
CA TYR A 481 8.44 8.89 -4.79
C TYR A 481 7.90 10.33 -4.84
N GLU A 482 6.65 10.59 -4.49
CA GLU A 482 6.18 11.98 -4.33
C GLU A 482 6.66 12.57 -3.00
N GLU A 483 7.02 13.84 -3.04
CA GLU A 483 7.34 14.59 -1.82
C GLU A 483 6.10 14.73 -0.93
N ARG A 484 6.33 14.65 0.38
CA ARG A 484 5.33 14.78 1.45
C ARG A 484 5.90 15.58 2.61
N SER A 485 5.04 15.98 3.54
CA SER A 485 5.45 16.75 4.70
C SER A 485 6.40 15.99 5.61
N HIS A 486 7.35 16.71 6.20
CA HIS A 486 8.22 16.18 7.26
C HIS A 486 7.42 15.81 8.53
N TYR A 487 6.22 16.38 8.69
CA TYR A 487 5.35 16.17 9.86
C TYR A 487 4.19 15.21 9.56
N PHE A 488 4.29 14.38 8.51
CA PHE A 488 3.19 13.56 7.99
C PHE A 488 2.55 12.63 9.04
N ASP A 489 3.35 12.06 9.96
CA ASP A 489 2.83 11.15 10.99
C ASP A 489 1.93 11.88 12.00
N ALA A 490 2.29 13.11 12.38
CA ALA A 490 1.46 13.96 13.23
C ALA A 490 0.15 14.35 12.53
N LEU A 491 0.22 14.63 11.23
CA LEU A 491 -0.96 14.88 10.40
C LEU A 491 -1.90 13.66 10.35
N LEU A 492 -1.36 12.46 10.13
CA LEU A 492 -2.11 11.19 10.16
C LEU A 492 -2.83 10.99 11.50
N ALA A 493 -2.13 11.20 12.61
CA ALA A 493 -2.70 11.09 13.94
C ALA A 493 -3.84 12.10 14.15
N ALA A 494 -3.66 13.36 13.74
CA ALA A 494 -4.67 14.41 13.84
C ALA A 494 -5.93 14.10 13.02
N HIS A 495 -5.75 13.61 11.79
CA HIS A 495 -6.83 13.22 10.91
C HIS A 495 -7.63 12.05 11.49
N SER A 496 -6.96 10.99 11.97
CA SER A 496 -7.62 9.84 12.58
C SER A 496 -8.45 10.24 13.81
N ARG A 497 -7.97 11.20 14.63
CA ARG A 497 -8.74 11.74 15.76
C ARG A 497 -10.02 12.46 15.30
N ALA A 498 -9.95 13.21 14.20
CA ALA A 498 -11.10 13.94 13.67
C ALA A 498 -12.14 13.02 13.01
N GLU A 499 -11.71 11.98 12.30
CA GLU A 499 -12.57 10.93 11.75
C GLU A 499 -13.34 10.20 12.85
N LYS A 500 -12.62 9.71 13.88
CA LYS A 500 -13.23 9.01 15.02
C LYS A 500 -14.24 9.91 15.75
N ALA A 501 -13.95 11.20 15.86
CA ALA A 501 -14.83 12.17 16.49
C ALA A 501 -15.93 12.73 15.56
N LYS A 502 -16.01 12.28 14.29
CA LYS A 502 -16.95 12.76 13.26
C LYS A 502 -17.05 14.29 13.23
N LYS A 503 -15.91 14.97 13.06
CA LYS A 503 -15.83 16.44 13.03
C LYS A 503 -15.86 16.98 11.61
N GLY A 504 -16.54 18.12 11.42
CA GLY A 504 -16.53 18.88 10.16
C GLY A 504 -16.88 18.01 8.96
N ILE A 505 -15.95 17.90 8.01
CA ILE A 505 -16.12 17.10 6.77
C ILE A 505 -16.33 15.60 7.03
N HIS A 506 -15.90 15.08 8.18
CA HIS A 506 -16.10 13.68 8.58
C HIS A 506 -17.45 13.43 9.25
N SER A 507 -18.30 14.46 9.34
CA SER A 507 -19.63 14.40 9.92
C SER A 507 -20.70 14.46 8.85
N ASP A 508 -21.87 13.88 9.13
CA ASP A 508 -23.05 14.01 8.26
C ASP A 508 -23.77 15.36 8.41
N LYS A 509 -23.24 16.27 9.25
CA LYS A 509 -23.86 17.58 9.50
C LYS A 509 -23.70 18.46 8.26
N LEU A 510 -24.76 19.20 7.93
CA LEU A 510 -24.69 20.20 6.87
C LEU A 510 -23.94 21.45 7.37
N PRO A 511 -23.15 22.11 6.49
CA PRO A 511 -22.50 23.36 6.82
C PRO A 511 -23.53 24.48 7.05
N PRO A 512 -23.27 25.43 7.96
CA PRO A 512 -24.08 26.63 8.11
C PRO A 512 -24.30 27.39 6.80
N VAL A 513 -25.57 27.66 6.45
CA VAL A 513 -25.90 28.41 5.23
C VAL A 513 -25.82 29.91 5.52
N MET A 514 -24.82 30.58 4.96
CA MET A 514 -24.74 32.05 4.92
C MET A 514 -24.98 32.57 3.50
N HIS A 515 -26.16 33.15 3.27
CA HIS A 515 -26.47 33.85 2.03
C HIS A 515 -26.05 35.31 2.13
N ILE A 516 -25.03 35.71 1.36
CA ILE A 516 -24.57 37.09 1.27
C ILE A 516 -24.85 37.58 -0.15
N THR A 517 -25.58 38.69 -0.26
CA THR A 517 -25.90 39.32 -1.55
C THR A 517 -24.79 40.30 -1.92
N ASP A 518 -24.11 40.07 -3.04
CA ASP A 518 -23.09 41.00 -3.54
C ASP A 518 -23.74 42.19 -4.27
N LEU A 519 -23.86 43.33 -3.58
CA LEU A 519 -24.50 44.52 -4.13
C LEU A 519 -23.68 45.20 -5.24
N THR A 520 -22.43 44.77 -5.44
CA THR A 520 -21.60 45.25 -6.56
C THR A 520 -21.96 44.58 -7.89
N MET A 521 -22.70 43.47 -7.85
CA MET A 521 -23.07 42.68 -9.02
C MET A 521 -24.57 42.70 -9.35
N VAL A 522 -25.41 43.24 -8.46
CA VAL A 522 -26.86 43.36 -8.67
C VAL A 522 -27.25 44.69 -9.33
N ASN A 523 -28.45 44.74 -9.91
CA ASN A 523 -28.97 45.96 -10.49
C ASN A 523 -29.24 47.05 -9.42
N SER A 524 -29.27 48.31 -9.86
CA SER A 524 -29.44 49.46 -8.97
C SER A 524 -30.76 49.44 -8.18
N LYS A 525 -31.81 48.80 -8.71
CA LYS A 525 -33.11 48.66 -8.03
C LYS A 525 -32.98 47.76 -6.80
N LYS A 526 -32.45 46.55 -6.98
CA LYS A 526 -32.19 45.60 -5.88
C LYS A 526 -31.18 46.15 -4.87
N ALA A 527 -30.16 46.89 -5.32
CA ALA A 527 -29.21 47.51 -4.41
C ALA A 527 -29.86 48.57 -3.50
N LYS A 528 -30.83 49.34 -4.02
CA LYS A 528 -31.57 50.35 -3.25
C LYS A 528 -32.44 49.73 -2.15
N ASP A 529 -32.89 48.49 -2.31
CA ASP A 529 -33.66 47.79 -1.27
C ASP A 529 -32.85 47.56 0.02
N PHE A 530 -31.51 47.52 -0.07
CA PHE A 530 -30.62 47.38 1.09
C PHE A 530 -30.28 48.71 1.77
N LEU A 531 -30.55 49.85 1.12
CA LEU A 531 -30.17 51.18 1.61
C LEU A 531 -30.78 51.52 2.99
N PRO A 532 -32.07 51.23 3.28
CA PRO A 532 -32.65 51.54 4.59
C PRO A 532 -31.94 50.83 5.75
N PHE A 533 -31.47 49.61 5.54
CA PHE A 533 -30.76 48.82 6.56
C PHE A 533 -29.36 49.41 6.84
N LEU A 534 -28.65 49.79 5.77
CA LEU A 534 -27.35 50.44 5.87
C LEU A 534 -27.45 51.84 6.50
N GLN A 535 -28.54 52.56 6.26
CA GLN A 535 -28.77 53.90 6.79
C GLN A 535 -29.22 53.93 8.25
N ARG A 536 -30.00 52.93 8.69
CA ARG A 536 -30.56 52.87 10.05
C ARG A 536 -29.46 52.68 11.10
N ASN A 537 -28.48 51.84 10.82
CA ASN A 537 -27.38 51.55 11.73
C ASN A 537 -26.21 52.51 11.46
N ARG A 538 -25.77 53.26 12.49
CA ARG A 538 -24.65 54.21 12.38
C ARG A 538 -23.28 53.53 12.30
N ARG A 539 -23.20 52.27 12.72
CA ARG A 539 -21.99 51.46 12.81
C ARG A 539 -22.25 50.07 12.27
N HIS A 540 -21.37 49.62 11.39
CA HIS A 540 -21.41 48.29 10.80
C HIS A 540 -20.07 47.60 11.00
N THR A 541 -20.08 46.41 11.58
CA THR A 541 -18.92 45.50 11.56
C THR A 541 -18.88 44.82 10.20
N ALA A 542 -17.76 44.94 9.51
CA ALA A 542 -17.56 44.42 8.18
C ALA A 542 -16.21 43.70 8.07
N VAL A 543 -16.06 42.84 7.07
CA VAL A 543 -14.79 42.21 6.70
C VAL A 543 -14.37 42.76 5.35
N VAL A 544 -13.11 43.18 5.22
CA VAL A 544 -12.58 43.62 3.93
C VAL A 544 -12.32 42.39 3.04
N GLU A 545 -13.17 42.19 2.03
CA GLU A 545 -13.06 41.04 1.12
C GLU A 545 -12.02 41.29 0.02
N TYR A 546 -11.92 42.53 -0.47
CA TYR A 546 -11.07 42.90 -1.59
C TYR A 546 -10.62 44.36 -1.53
N VAL A 547 -9.43 44.66 -2.05
CA VAL A 547 -8.87 46.03 -2.16
C VAL A 547 -8.81 46.39 -3.65
N PHE A 548 -9.65 47.34 -4.09
CA PHE A 548 -9.64 47.83 -5.47
C PHE A 548 -8.53 48.85 -5.72
N SER A 549 -8.26 49.70 -4.72
CA SER A 549 -7.21 50.71 -4.71
C SER A 549 -6.90 51.10 -3.26
N GLY A 550 -5.93 51.98 -3.05
CA GLY A 550 -5.58 52.48 -1.70
C GLY A 550 -6.74 53.13 -0.91
N HIS A 551 -7.86 53.49 -1.56
CA HIS A 551 -9.00 54.16 -0.93
C HIS A 551 -10.36 53.48 -1.21
N ARG A 552 -10.40 52.39 -1.99
CA ARG A 552 -11.65 51.71 -2.40
C ARG A 552 -11.57 50.23 -2.13
N PHE A 553 -12.57 49.70 -1.43
CA PHE A 553 -12.60 48.34 -0.89
C PHE A 553 -13.94 47.66 -1.19
N LYS A 554 -13.95 46.33 -1.20
CA LYS A 554 -15.17 45.52 -1.10
C LYS A 554 -15.32 45.08 0.34
N LEU A 555 -16.44 45.42 0.96
CA LEU A 555 -16.74 45.08 2.34
C LEU A 555 -17.91 44.10 2.39
N THR A 556 -17.74 43.00 3.11
CA THR A 556 -18.85 42.10 3.48
C THR A 556 -19.37 42.51 4.85
N ILE A 557 -20.68 42.71 4.97
CA ILE A 557 -21.36 43.04 6.23
C ILE A 557 -22.24 41.83 6.59
N PRO A 558 -21.74 40.88 7.40
CA PRO A 558 -22.47 39.64 7.68
C PRO A 558 -23.86 39.89 8.28
N LYS A 559 -23.96 40.86 9.19
CA LYS A 559 -25.22 41.21 9.88
C LYS A 559 -26.32 41.66 8.93
N GLU A 560 -25.94 42.41 7.89
CA GLU A 560 -26.87 42.91 6.88
C GLU A 560 -26.92 41.99 5.64
N THR A 561 -26.24 40.84 5.69
CA THR A 561 -26.22 39.81 4.64
C THR A 561 -25.87 40.34 3.25
N CYS A 562 -25.02 41.37 3.18
CA CYS A 562 -24.67 42.02 1.93
C CYS A 562 -23.17 42.33 1.81
N SER A 563 -22.71 42.52 0.59
CA SER A 563 -21.38 43.08 0.31
C SER A 563 -21.50 44.35 -0.51
N ILE A 564 -20.71 45.36 -0.17
CA ILE A 564 -20.74 46.70 -0.77
C ILE A 564 -19.37 47.11 -1.31
N ALA A 565 -19.37 47.97 -2.33
CA ALA A 565 -18.19 48.75 -2.66
C ALA A 565 -18.15 49.99 -1.76
N PHE A 566 -17.04 50.16 -1.04
CA PHE A 566 -16.84 51.25 -0.10
C PHE A 566 -15.65 52.10 -0.55
N SER A 567 -15.80 53.42 -0.54
CA SER A 567 -14.72 54.37 -0.82
C SER A 567 -14.52 55.28 0.38
N LEU A 568 -13.27 55.54 0.75
CA LEU A 568 -12.94 56.54 1.77
C LEU A 568 -13.38 57.92 1.28
N SER A 569 -14.09 58.66 2.12
CA SER A 569 -14.48 60.04 1.81
C SER A 569 -13.26 60.96 1.84
N GLY A 570 -13.18 61.88 0.87
CA GLY A 570 -12.13 62.92 0.82
C GLY A 570 -10.72 62.43 0.47
N VAL A 571 -10.54 61.16 0.10
CA VAL A 571 -9.23 60.57 -0.22
C VAL A 571 -9.25 59.96 -1.62
N ARG A 572 -8.22 60.27 -2.42
CA ARG A 572 -8.00 59.68 -3.75
C ARG A 572 -6.58 59.14 -3.81
N CYS A 573 -6.46 57.82 -3.92
CA CYS A 573 -5.19 57.14 -4.16
C CYS A 573 -4.97 56.89 -5.65
N PRO A 574 -3.72 56.63 -6.08
CA PRO A 574 -3.41 56.27 -7.45
C PRO A 574 -4.32 55.17 -8.02
N GLY A 575 -4.75 55.37 -9.26
CA GLY A 575 -5.57 54.44 -10.02
C GLY A 575 -4.78 53.25 -10.56
N LYS A 576 -5.45 52.30 -11.21
CA LYS A 576 -4.76 51.24 -11.98
C LYS A 576 -3.86 51.91 -13.02
N ASP A 577 -2.62 51.46 -13.14
CA ASP A 577 -1.60 51.96 -14.08
C ASP A 577 -0.96 53.33 -13.75
N GLU A 578 -1.27 53.91 -12.58
CA GLU A 578 -0.56 55.07 -12.06
C GLU A 578 0.65 54.69 -11.18
N PRO A 579 1.70 55.53 -11.10
CA PRO A 579 2.84 55.28 -10.22
C PRO A 579 2.41 55.04 -8.76
N TYR A 580 3.09 54.10 -8.10
CA TYR A 580 2.84 53.71 -6.70
C TYR A 580 1.46 53.08 -6.41
N SER A 581 0.66 52.76 -7.44
CA SER A 581 -0.64 52.11 -7.27
C SER A 581 -0.52 50.73 -6.64
N SER A 582 0.45 49.93 -7.07
CA SER A 582 0.74 48.60 -6.53
C SER A 582 1.13 48.63 -5.05
N GLU A 583 1.93 49.60 -4.66
CA GLU A 583 2.44 49.80 -3.30
C GLU A 583 1.32 50.28 -2.38
N ALA A 584 0.46 51.20 -2.86
CA ALA A 584 -0.73 51.62 -2.12
C ALA A 584 -1.70 50.45 -1.89
N ILE A 585 -1.88 49.58 -2.90
CA ILE A 585 -2.70 48.37 -2.77
C ILE A 585 -2.06 47.38 -1.79
N ALA A 586 -0.76 47.09 -1.92
CA ALA A 586 -0.05 46.16 -1.04
C ALA A 586 -0.03 46.65 0.42
N LEU A 587 0.12 47.95 0.65
CA LEU A 587 -0.02 48.58 1.96
C LEU A 587 -1.41 48.31 2.55
N MET A 588 -2.47 48.63 1.81
CA MET A 588 -3.85 48.40 2.28
C MET A 588 -4.15 46.91 2.46
N ARG A 589 -3.61 46.03 1.62
CA ARG A 589 -3.72 44.58 1.81
C ARG A 589 -3.11 44.15 3.14
N ARG A 590 -1.89 44.58 3.44
CA ARG A 590 -1.20 44.28 4.71
C ARG A 590 -1.91 44.88 5.93
N MET A 591 -2.62 46.00 5.77
CA MET A 591 -3.29 46.72 6.86
C MET A 591 -4.72 46.26 7.15
N ILE A 592 -5.54 45.97 6.13
CA ILE A 592 -6.99 45.77 6.35
C ILE A 592 -7.60 44.57 5.63
N LEU A 593 -6.93 43.94 4.66
CA LEU A 593 -7.50 42.82 3.92
C LEU A 593 -7.86 41.66 4.87
N GLN A 594 -9.08 41.13 4.71
CA GLN A 594 -9.66 40.05 5.49
C GLN A 594 -9.68 40.29 7.02
N ARG A 595 -9.47 41.54 7.46
CA ARG A 595 -9.64 41.96 8.85
C ARG A 595 -11.05 42.44 9.10
N ASP A 596 -11.47 42.24 10.34
CA ASP A 596 -12.69 42.83 10.87
C ASP A 596 -12.47 44.34 11.07
N VAL A 597 -13.34 45.12 10.45
CA VAL A 597 -13.31 46.58 10.44
C VAL A 597 -14.65 47.16 10.84
N GLU A 598 -14.62 48.38 11.36
CA GLU A 598 -15.84 49.12 11.67
C GLU A 598 -16.05 50.27 10.73
N VAL A 599 -17.22 50.31 10.11
CA VAL A 599 -17.62 51.40 9.21
C VAL A 599 -18.58 52.32 9.95
N TRP A 600 -18.21 53.59 10.06
CA TRP A 600 -18.99 54.62 10.75
C TRP A 600 -19.65 55.58 9.77
N ARG A 601 -20.90 55.96 10.06
CA ARG A 601 -21.60 57.05 9.37
C ARG A 601 -21.55 58.31 10.24
N LEU A 602 -20.80 59.33 9.81
CA LEU A 602 -20.65 60.57 10.59
C LEU A 602 -21.80 61.57 10.33
N LEU A 603 -22.44 61.55 9.14
CA LEU A 603 -23.57 62.46 8.79
C LEU A 603 -24.50 61.83 7.73
N PRO A 604 -25.70 62.39 7.42
CA PRO A 604 -26.67 61.81 6.48
C PRO A 604 -26.13 61.49 5.08
N LEU A 605 -24.95 61.99 4.70
CA LEU A 605 -24.36 61.81 3.39
C LEU A 605 -22.90 61.30 3.38
N CYS A 606 -22.26 61.05 4.54
CA CYS A 606 -20.84 60.67 4.58
C CYS A 606 -20.57 59.47 5.52
N PHE A 607 -20.06 58.37 4.96
CA PHE A 607 -19.37 57.33 5.73
C PHE A 607 -17.91 57.73 5.90
N VAL A 608 -17.46 57.81 7.14
CA VAL A 608 -16.14 58.33 7.50
C VAL A 608 -15.69 57.55 8.72
N HIS A 609 -14.51 56.95 8.61
CA HIS A 609 -13.78 56.18 9.61
C HIS A 609 -13.91 54.65 9.48
N ILE A 610 -12.75 54.02 9.22
CA ILE A 610 -12.49 52.58 9.37
C ILE A 610 -11.66 52.45 10.65
N SER A 611 -12.23 51.86 11.70
CA SER A 611 -11.45 51.47 12.88
C SER A 611 -11.08 49.99 12.74
N ILE A 612 -9.78 49.68 12.91
CA ILE A 612 -9.25 48.31 12.92
C ILE A 612 -9.19 47.86 14.38
N PHE A 613 -9.76 46.69 14.70
CA PHE A 613 -9.58 46.10 16.02
C PHE A 613 -8.21 45.40 16.11
N ASN A 614 -7.46 45.73 17.17
CA ASN A 614 -6.14 45.20 17.54
C ASN A 614 -5.03 45.38 16.48
N ILE A 615 -4.16 46.37 16.72
CA ILE A 615 -2.82 46.47 16.11
C ILE A 615 -1.86 45.58 16.88
#